data_AF-A0A937SGV3-F1
#
_entry.id   AF-A0A937SGV3-F1
#
_cell.length_a   1.000
_cell.length_b   1.000
_cell.length_c   1.000
_cell.angle_alpha   90.00
_cell.angle_beta   90.00
_cell.angle_gamma   90.00
#
_symmetry.space_group_name_H-M   'P 1'
#
loop_
_entity.id
_entity.type
_entity.pdbx_description
1 polymer ?
#
loop_
_entity_poly.entity_id
_entity_poly.type
_entity_poly.pdbx_seq_one_letter_code
_entity_poly.pdbx_strand_id
1 'polypeptide(L)'
;MPEPLNKSESERVNGEEETLDFDKPDFMFLPQGNHEWRQQGTYLVCKSCEIQHAVWIGTEKIMVGLNDKGQPILKKKDGLS
;
A
#
# COMPACT_ATOMS: atom_id res chain seq x y z
N MET A 1 -24.87 -32.35 38.84
CA MET A 1 -24.05 -31.18 38.45
C MET A 1 -22.83 -31.73 37.74
N PRO A 2 -22.61 -31.46 36.45
CA PRO A 2 -21.41 -31.94 35.78
C PRO A 2 -20.20 -31.07 36.16
N GLU A 3 -19.06 -31.72 36.35
CA GLU A 3 -17.77 -31.15 36.76
C GLU A 3 -17.17 -30.23 35.67
N PRO A 4 -16.34 -29.24 36.04
CA PRO A 4 -15.73 -28.35 35.06
C PRO A 4 -14.69 -29.09 34.21
N LEU A 5 -14.84 -28.98 32.89
CA LEU A 5 -13.91 -29.50 31.89
C LEU A 5 -12.51 -28.90 32.09
N ASN A 6 -11.57 -29.80 32.40
CA ASN A 6 -10.13 -29.59 32.34
C ASN A 6 -9.73 -29.06 30.95
N LYS A 7 -9.32 -27.79 30.87
CA LYS A 7 -8.67 -27.21 29.69
C LYS A 7 -7.19 -27.60 29.72
N SER A 8 -6.86 -28.79 29.23
CA SER A 8 -5.48 -29.16 28.96
C SER A 8 -5.04 -28.52 27.64
N GLU A 9 -4.36 -27.38 27.82
CA GLU A 9 -3.15 -26.98 27.12
C GLU A 9 -3.17 -27.07 25.58
N SER A 10 -3.51 -25.95 24.95
CA SER A 10 -3.08 -25.69 23.58
C SER A 10 -1.56 -25.61 23.55
N GLU A 11 -0.92 -26.59 22.93
CA GLU A 11 0.49 -26.50 22.52
C GLU A 11 0.68 -25.21 21.71
N ARG A 12 1.31 -24.22 22.34
CA ARG A 12 1.69 -22.98 21.68
C ARG A 12 2.75 -23.33 20.66
N VAL A 13 2.41 -23.15 19.38
CA VAL A 13 3.39 -23.13 18.29
C VAL A 13 4.49 -22.17 18.72
N ASN A 14 5.70 -22.69 18.87
CA ASN A 14 6.89 -21.93 19.19
C ASN A 14 7.24 -21.10 17.93
N GLY A 15 6.48 -20.02 17.73
CA GLY A 15 6.74 -19.04 16.68
C GLY A 15 8.01 -18.30 17.06
N GLU A 16 9.03 -18.40 16.23
CA GLU A 16 10.29 -17.68 16.40
C GLU A 16 9.97 -16.18 16.48
N GLU A 17 10.03 -15.62 17.68
CA GLU A 17 9.84 -14.18 17.89
C GLU A 17 11.09 -13.46 17.37
N GLU A 18 11.01 -12.93 16.15
CA GLU A 18 12.07 -12.13 15.57
C GLU A 18 11.90 -10.66 16.00
N THR A 19 12.94 -10.10 16.62
CA THR A 19 13.02 -8.67 16.92
C THR A 19 13.83 -7.99 15.82
N LEU A 20 13.16 -7.17 15.00
CA LEU A 20 13.79 -6.42 13.91
C LEU A 20 14.43 -5.12 14.42
N ASP A 21 15.67 -4.86 14.01
CA ASP A 21 16.35 -3.58 14.22
C ASP A 21 16.01 -2.62 13.06
N PHE A 22 15.09 -1.69 13.29
CA PHE A 22 14.66 -0.73 12.27
C PHE A 22 15.74 0.31 11.90
N ASP A 23 16.81 0.45 12.69
CA ASP A 23 17.96 1.29 12.36
C ASP A 23 18.94 0.56 11.42
N LYS A 24 18.82 -0.77 11.26
CA LYS A 24 19.64 -1.63 10.39
C LYS A 24 18.79 -2.65 9.63
N PRO A 25 17.95 -2.21 8.68
CA PRO A 25 17.11 -3.11 7.93
C PRO A 25 17.94 -3.99 6.98
N ASP A 26 17.70 -5.32 7.02
CA ASP A 26 18.28 -6.27 6.05
C ASP A 26 17.78 -6.05 4.62
N PHE A 27 16.62 -5.39 4.48
CA PHE A 27 16.04 -5.02 3.19
C PHE A 27 15.56 -3.57 3.21
N MET A 28 16.12 -2.75 2.31
CA MET A 28 15.60 -1.42 2.02
C MET A 28 14.92 -1.41 0.66
N PHE A 29 13.60 -1.20 0.66
CA PHE A 29 12.86 -0.95 -0.57
C PHE A 29 13.20 0.44 -1.09
N LEU A 30 14.01 0.50 -2.15
CA LEU A 30 14.25 1.72 -2.93
C LEU A 30 13.27 1.72 -4.10
N PRO A 31 12.16 2.48 -4.04
CA PRO A 31 11.20 2.52 -5.13
C PRO A 31 11.90 2.97 -6.40
N GLN A 32 11.80 2.16 -7.45
CA GLN A 32 12.28 2.57 -8.77
C GLN A 32 11.45 3.78 -9.21
N GLY A 33 12.13 4.87 -9.60
CA GLY A 33 11.50 6.18 -9.83
C GLY A 33 10.44 6.21 -10.94
N ASN A 34 10.19 5.10 -11.62
CA ASN A 34 9.18 4.95 -12.66
C ASN A 34 7.91 4.31 -12.07
N HIS A 35 6.87 5.13 -11.91
CA HIS A 35 5.58 4.71 -11.38
C HIS A 35 4.53 4.62 -12.48
N GLU A 36 3.88 3.46 -12.62
CA GLU A 36 2.72 3.29 -13.47
C GLU A 36 1.45 3.66 -12.71
N TRP A 37 1.05 4.92 -12.85
CA TRP A 37 -0.16 5.44 -12.18
C TRP A 37 -1.43 5.09 -12.96
N ARG A 38 -2.43 4.59 -12.24
CA ARG A 38 -3.80 4.45 -12.73
C ARG A 38 -4.78 5.12 -11.79
N GLN A 39 -5.72 5.89 -12.34
CA GLN A 39 -6.76 6.49 -11.52
C GLN A 39 -7.84 5.46 -11.16
N GLN A 40 -8.15 5.37 -9.87
CA GLN A 40 -9.25 4.58 -9.31
C GLN A 40 -10.08 5.50 -8.40
N GLY A 41 -11.18 6.03 -8.93
CA GLY A 41 -11.98 7.04 -8.23
C GLY A 41 -11.19 8.34 -7.98
N THR A 42 -11.08 8.74 -6.72
CA THR A 42 -10.35 9.95 -6.26
C THR A 42 -8.89 9.70 -5.91
N TYR A 43 -8.38 8.50 -6.23
CA TYR A 43 -7.00 8.09 -5.94
C TYR A 43 -6.24 7.76 -7.23
N LEU A 44 -4.94 8.04 -7.22
CA LEU A 44 -3.97 7.45 -8.14
C LEU A 44 -3.31 6.27 -7.46
N VAL A 45 -3.41 5.10 -8.06
CA VAL A 45 -2.84 3.87 -7.54
C VAL A 45 -1.68 3.46 -8.43
N CYS A 46 -0.52 3.24 -7.83
CA CYS A 46 0.63 2.71 -8.54
C CYS A 46 0.45 1.21 -8.78
N LYS A 47 0.75 0.75 -10.00
CA LYS A 47 0.67 -0.66 -10.39
C LYS A 47 2.04 -1.30 -10.65
N SER A 48 3.12 -0.52 -10.68
CA SER A 48 4.47 -1.02 -10.95
C SER A 48 5.29 -1.34 -9.71
N CYS A 49 4.93 -0.78 -8.54
CA CYS A 49 5.67 -1.03 -7.30
C CYS A 49 5.21 -2.30 -6.60
N GLU A 50 6.17 -3.02 -6.02
CA GLU A 50 5.94 -4.22 -5.22
C GLU A 50 5.06 -3.92 -3.99
N ILE A 51 5.35 -2.79 -3.33
CA ILE A 51 4.48 -2.26 -2.28
C ILE A 51 3.38 -1.43 -2.95
N GLN A 52 2.13 -1.80 -2.69
CA GLN A 52 0.99 -1.03 -3.19
C GLN A 52 0.92 0.33 -2.48
N HIS A 53 0.86 1.39 -3.28
CA HIS A 53 0.69 2.74 -2.76
C HIS A 53 -0.29 3.55 -3.62
N ALA A 54 -0.98 4.46 -2.95
CA ALA A 54 -1.98 5.32 -3.54
C ALA A 54 -1.82 6.77 -3.07
N VAL A 55 -2.17 7.71 -3.94
CA VAL A 55 -2.16 9.14 -3.65
C VAL A 55 -3.56 9.68 -3.86
N TRP A 56 -4.12 10.32 -2.83
CA TRP A 56 -5.40 11.01 -2.96
C TRP A 56 -5.24 12.29 -3.77
N ILE A 57 -6.04 12.46 -4.83
CA ILE A 57 -5.98 13.62 -5.72
C ILE A 57 -7.20 14.56 -5.59
N GLY A 58 -8.18 14.17 -4.77
CA GLY A 58 -9.43 14.90 -4.57
C GLY A 58 -10.52 14.56 -5.59
N THR A 59 -11.71 15.12 -5.38
CA THR A 59 -12.90 14.92 -6.23
C THR A 59 -12.88 15.74 -7.51
N GLU A 60 -12.16 16.86 -7.47
CA GLU A 60 -12.14 17.89 -8.52
C GLU A 60 -11.07 17.65 -9.60
N LYS A 61 -10.22 16.63 -9.43
CA LYS A 61 -9.12 16.35 -10.36
C LYS A 61 -9.32 15.03 -11.09
N ILE A 62 -8.89 15.00 -12.34
CA ILE A 62 -8.80 13.80 -13.15
C ILE A 62 -7.42 13.71 -13.81
N MET A 63 -6.87 12.51 -13.85
CA MET A 63 -5.65 12.19 -14.55
C MET A 63 -5.94 12.08 -16.04
N VAL A 64 -5.16 12.80 -16.84
CA VAL A 64 -5.31 12.83 -18.30
C VAL A 64 -4.16 12.15 -19.03
N GLY A 65 -3.12 11.72 -18.31
CA GLY A 65 -1.97 11.04 -18.87
C GLY A 65 -0.75 11.12 -17.95
N LEU A 66 0.38 10.69 -18.49
CA LEU A 66 1.71 10.81 -17.88
C LEU A 66 2.54 11.80 -18.70
N ASN A 67 3.45 12.53 -18.04
CA ASN A 67 4.46 13.34 -18.73
C ASN A 67 5.67 12.48 -19.16
N ASP A 68 6.65 13.10 -19.81
CA ASP A 68 7.88 12.43 -20.30
C ASP A 68 8.74 11.79 -19.18
N LYS A 69 8.46 12.13 -17.92
CA LYS A 69 9.11 11.56 -16.72
C LYS A 69 8.25 10.50 -16.03
N GLY A 70 7.15 10.06 -16.63
CA GLY A 70 6.23 9.09 -16.04
C GLY A 70 5.41 9.65 -14.86
N GLN A 71 5.30 10.97 -14.70
CA GLN A 71 4.52 11.58 -13.63
C GLN A 71 3.09 11.89 -14.09
N PRO A 72 2.08 11.72 -13.21
CA PRO A 72 0.68 11.90 -13.58
C PRO A 72 0.34 13.37 -13.80
N ILE A 73 -0.29 13.66 -14.94
CA ILE A 73 -0.81 14.98 -15.29
C ILE A 73 -2.27 15.05 -14.84
N LEU A 74 -2.57 15.99 -13.94
CA LEU A 74 -3.91 16.21 -13.40
C LEU A 74 -4.54 17.47 -14.01
N LYS A 75 -5.83 17.38 -14.36
CA LYS A 75 -6.66 18.52 -14.74
C LYS A 75 -7.87 18.66 -13.82
N LYS A 76 -8.38 19.88 -13.67
CA LYS A 76 -9.67 20.12 -13.00
C LYS A 76 -10.81 19.59 -13.85
N LYS A 77 -11.82 18.98 -13.23
CA LYS A 77 -13.03 18.49 -13.91
C LYS A 77 -13.80 19.61 -14.61
N ASP A 78 -13.84 20.81 -14.05
CA ASP A 78 -14.58 21.95 -14.61
C ASP A 78 -14.06 22.43 -15.98
N GLY A 79 -12.84 22.02 -16.36
CA GLY A 79 -12.21 22.36 -17.63
C GLY A 79 -12.34 21.28 -18.70
N LEU A 80 -13.20 20.27 -18.51
CA LEU A 80 -13.49 19.19 -19.45
C LEU A 80 -14.90 19.29 -20.09
N SER A 81 -15.53 20.46 -19.98
CA SER A 81 -16.83 20.79 -20.59
C SER A 81 -16.74 21.11 -22.08
#